data_AF-A0AAW5RWN6-F1
#
_entry.id   AF-A0AAW5RWN6-F1
#
_cell.length_a   1.000
_cell.length_b   1.000
_cell.length_c   1.000
_cell.angle_alpha   90.00
_cell.angle_beta   90.00
_cell.angle_gamma   90.00
#
_symmetry.space_group_name_H-M   'P 1'
#
loop_
_entity.id
_entity.type
_entity.pdbx_description
1 polymer ?
#
loop_
_entity_poly.entity_id
_entity_poly.type
_entity_poly.pdbx_seq_one_letter_code
_entity_poly.pdbx_strand_id
1 'polypeptide(L)' 'APVDLAIKLDGDITADDVINAAEAGQQIPVSGTVSGEFKAGDTVTLTVNNTEYTGKVAADGRFTILVAGSDLA' A
#
# COMPACT_ATOMS: atom_id res chain seq x y z
N ALA A 1 -11.01 -14.92 20.35
CA ALA A 1 -9.75 -14.16 20.44
C ALA A 1 -10.03 -12.74 19.97
N PRO A 2 -9.36 -11.70 20.47
CA PRO A 2 -9.41 -10.39 19.83
C PRO A 2 -9.03 -10.55 18.37
N VAL A 3 -9.76 -9.90 17.47
CA VAL A 3 -9.29 -9.74 16.09
C VAL A 3 -8.19 -8.68 16.14
N ASP A 4 -6.98 -9.01 15.68
CA ASP A 4 -5.88 -8.05 15.67
C ASP A 4 -6.22 -6.92 14.68
N LEU A 5 -6.33 -5.70 15.20
CA LEU A 5 -6.45 -4.49 14.40
C LEU A 5 -5.08 -4.18 13.81
N ALA A 6 -4.93 -4.34 12.51
CA ALA A 6 -3.65 -4.14 11.84
C ALA A 6 -3.82 -3.63 10.42
N ILE A 7 -2.82 -2.88 9.96
CA ILE A 7 -2.58 -2.58 8.55
C ILE A 7 -1.23 -3.19 8.20
N LYS A 8 -1.20 -4.04 7.18
CA LYS A 8 0.01 -4.76 6.76
C LYS A 8 0.18 -4.64 5.25
N LEU A 9 1.38 -4.28 4.81
CA LEU A 9 1.76 -4.36 3.40
C LEU A 9 2.00 -5.82 2.98
N ASP A 10 1.78 -6.10 1.70
CA ASP A 10 2.22 -7.35 1.09
C ASP A 10 3.75 -7.46 1.16
N GLY A 11 4.28 -8.67 0.92
CA GLY A 11 5.67 -9.00 1.24
C GLY A 11 6.69 -8.09 0.58
N ASP A 12 6.61 -7.96 -0.74
CA ASP A 12 7.60 -7.25 -1.55
C ASP A 12 6.94 -6.10 -2.29
N ILE A 13 7.64 -4.97 -2.39
CA ILE A 13 7.34 -3.93 -3.38
C ILE A 13 8.01 -4.33 -4.69
N THR A 14 7.25 -4.38 -5.79
CA THR A 14 7.67 -5.06 -7.03
C THR A 14 7.99 -6.55 -6.79
N ALA A 15 8.82 -7.19 -7.61
CA ALA A 15 9.02 -8.64 -7.59
C ALA A 15 10.12 -9.10 -6.61
N ASP A 16 10.97 -8.17 -6.18
CA ASP A 16 12.20 -8.45 -5.42
C ASP A 16 12.47 -7.44 -4.31
N ASP A 17 11.48 -6.61 -3.95
CA ASP A 17 11.57 -5.56 -2.92
C ASP A 17 12.64 -4.51 -3.19
N VAL A 18 13.00 -4.32 -4.47
CA VAL A 18 14.00 -3.36 -4.92
C VAL A 18 13.43 -2.55 -6.07
N ILE A 19 13.55 -1.22 -6.00
CA ILE A 19 13.22 -0.33 -7.11
C ILE A 19 14.44 -0.15 -8.01
N ASN A 20 14.35 -0.60 -9.25
CA ASN A 20 15.35 -0.34 -10.27
C ASN A 20 15.06 0.95 -11.07
N ALA A 21 15.98 1.34 -11.95
CA ALA A 21 15.87 2.59 -12.72
C ALA A 21 14.64 2.65 -13.66
N ALA A 22 14.17 1.50 -14.17
CA ALA A 22 12.97 1.46 -15.00
C ALA A 22 11.70 1.61 -14.14
N GLU A 23 11.66 0.94 -12.99
CA GLU A 23 10.56 1.01 -12.02
C GLU A 23 10.45 2.40 -11.38
N ALA A 24 11.57 3.07 -11.11
CA ALA A 24 11.61 4.43 -10.61
C ALA A 24 10.91 5.45 -11.53
N GLY A 25 10.77 5.13 -12.82
CA GLY A 25 10.06 5.95 -13.81
C GLY A 25 8.56 5.65 -13.94
N GLN A 26 8.01 4.74 -13.13
CA GLN A 26 6.64 4.22 -13.27
C GLN A 26 5.77 4.53 -12.04
N GLN A 27 4.49 4.20 -12.13
CA GLN A 27 3.59 4.11 -10.97
C GLN A 27 3.62 2.68 -10.46
N ILE A 28 4.03 2.48 -9.21
CA ILE A 28 4.18 1.19 -8.57
C ILE A 28 2.97 0.91 -7.69
N PRO A 29 2.27 -0.23 -7.87
CA PRO A 29 1.18 -0.61 -6.99
C PRO A 29 1.72 -1.10 -5.65
N VAL A 30 1.51 -0.30 -4.60
CA VAL A 30 1.76 -0.69 -3.21
C VAL A 30 0.48 -1.25 -2.61
N SER A 31 0.55 -2.45 -2.08
CA SER A 31 -0.61 -3.29 -1.81
C SER A 31 -0.57 -3.86 -0.40
N GLY A 32 -1.73 -4.10 0.20
CA GLY A 32 -1.80 -4.62 1.57
C GLY A 32 -3.20 -4.95 2.05
N THR A 33 -3.28 -5.30 3.34
CA THR A 33 -4.50 -5.71 4.04
C THR A 33 -4.74 -4.88 5.28
N VAL A 34 -6.01 -4.62 5.57
CA VAL A 34 -6.52 -4.16 6.86
C VAL A 34 -7.26 -5.32 7.53
N SER A 35 -6.97 -5.59 8.81
CA SER A 35 -7.64 -6.60 9.63
C SER A 35 -8.25 -5.98 10.88
N GLY A 36 -9.20 -6.68 11.51
CA GLY A 36 -9.92 -6.17 12.68
C GLY A 36 -11.16 -5.39 12.28
N GLU A 37 -11.37 -4.23 12.91
CA GLU A 37 -12.50 -3.36 12.60
C GLU A 37 -12.16 -2.42 11.44
N PHE A 38 -12.80 -2.62 10.29
CA PHE A 38 -12.75 -1.70 9.15
C PHE A 38 -14.07 -1.76 8.36
N LYS A 39 -14.28 -0.80 7.49
CA LYS A 39 -15.37 -0.79 6.50
C LYS A 39 -14.81 -0.62 5.10
N ALA A 40 -15.47 -1.26 4.14
CA ALA A 40 -15.23 -0.98 2.74
C ALA A 40 -15.40 0.54 2.49
N GLY A 41 -14.42 1.16 1.85
CA GLY A 41 -14.40 2.61 1.60
C GLY A 41 -13.66 3.44 2.66
N ASP A 42 -13.17 2.83 3.74
CA ASP A 42 -12.20 3.48 4.63
C ASP A 42 -10.95 3.89 3.83
N THR A 43 -10.31 4.98 4.23
CA THR A 43 -9.13 5.50 3.55
C THR A 43 -7.86 4.95 4.19
N VAL A 44 -6.96 4.40 3.39
CA VAL A 44 -5.56 4.16 3.75
C VAL A 44 -4.72 5.29 3.18
N THR A 45 -3.83 5.84 4.00
CA THR A 45 -2.86 6.86 3.60
C THR A 45 -1.46 6.29 3.75
N LEU A 46 -0.65 6.38 2.69
CA LEU A 46 0.77 6.13 2.70
C LEU A 46 1.50 7.47 2.58
N THR A 47 2.47 7.71 3.46
CA THR A 47 3.40 8.83 3.30
C THR A 47 4.73 8.26 2.83
N VAL A 48 5.12 8.62 1.61
CA VAL A 48 6.36 8.14 0.98
C VAL A 48 7.11 9.37 0.48
N ASN A 49 8.37 9.52 0.89
CA ASN A 49 9.19 10.70 0.55
C ASN A 49 8.45 12.04 0.80
N ASN A 50 7.75 12.16 1.94
CA ASN A 50 6.92 13.32 2.31
C ASN A 50 5.69 13.59 1.40
N THR A 51 5.42 12.75 0.42
CA THR A 51 4.21 12.79 -0.42
C THR A 51 3.13 11.87 0.16
N GLU A 52 1.89 12.35 0.21
CA GLU A 52 0.74 11.54 0.62
C GLU A 52 0.09 10.85 -0.60
N TYR A 53 -0.08 9.54 -0.48
CA TYR A 53 -0.81 8.69 -1.42
C TYR A 53 -1.98 8.04 -0.69
N THR A 54 -3.15 7.98 -1.33
CA THR A 54 -4.36 7.45 -0.68
C THR A 54 -5.05 6.39 -1.52
N GLY A 55 -5.69 5.46 -0.83
CA GLY A 55 -6.51 4.41 -1.43
C GLY A 55 -7.67 4.02 -0.54
N LYS A 56 -8.57 3.23 -1.09
CA LYS A 56 -9.76 2.74 -0.37
C LYS A 56 -9.60 1.28 0.00
N VAL A 57 -10.03 0.94 1.21
CA VAL A 57 -10.13 -0.46 1.65
C VAL A 57 -11.32 -1.10 0.94
N ALA A 58 -11.10 -2.25 0.30
CA ALA A 58 -12.14 -3.06 -0.32
C ALA A 58 -12.89 -3.89 0.73
N ALA A 59 -13.98 -4.54 0.33
CA ALA A 59 -14.83 -5.31 1.26
C ALA A 59 -14.13 -6.53 1.90
N ASP A 60 -13.07 -7.02 1.27
CA ASP A 60 -12.21 -8.11 1.76
C ASP A 60 -11.01 -7.60 2.60
N GLY A 61 -10.93 -6.30 2.86
CA GLY A 61 -9.84 -5.68 3.62
C GLY A 61 -8.61 -5.35 2.77
N ARG A 62 -8.62 -5.59 1.46
CA ARG A 62 -7.52 -5.25 0.56
C ARG A 62 -7.45 -3.77 0.25
N PHE A 63 -6.25 -3.25 0.02
CA PHE A 63 -6.05 -1.99 -0.67
C PHE A 63 -4.89 -2.09 -1.67
N THR A 64 -4.94 -1.24 -2.68
CA THR A 64 -3.82 -0.98 -3.59
C THR A 64 -3.76 0.52 -3.84
N ILE A 65 -2.58 1.10 -3.69
CA ILE A 65 -2.29 2.52 -3.85
C ILE A 65 -1.16 2.65 -4.86
N LEU A 66 -1.36 3.44 -5.91
CA LEU A 66 -0.30 3.73 -6.87
C LEU A 66 0.61 4.80 -6.26
N VAL A 67 1.90 4.47 -6.16
CA VAL A 67 2.95 5.35 -5.65
C VAL A 67 3.93 5.63 -6.79
N ALA A 68 4.42 6.86 -6.93
CA ALA A 68 5.46 7.13 -7.91
C ALA A 68 6.73 6.33 -7.55
N GLY A 69 7.27 5.57 -8.50
CA GLY A 69 8.50 4.80 -8.30
C GLY A 69 9.67 5.70 -7.89
N SER A 70 9.68 6.95 -8.32
CA SER A 70 10.67 7.95 -7.93
C SER A 70 10.64 8.31 -6.45
N ASP A 71 9.49 8.13 -5.77
CA ASP A 71 9.39 8.33 -4.32
C ASP A 71 9.77 7.06 -3.53
N LEU A 72 9.81 5.89 -4.19
CA LEU A 72 10.19 4.61 -3.59
C LEU A 72 11.69 4.26 -3.77
N ALA A 73 12.39 4.97 -4.66
CA ALA A 73 13.78 4.71 -5.04
C ALA A 73 14.82 5.32 -4.07
#